data_AF-A0A849HSF4-F1
#
_entry.id   AF-A0A849HSF4-F1
#
_cell.length_a   1.000
_cell.length_b   1.000
_cell.length_c   1.000
_cell.angle_alpha   90.00
_cell.angle_beta   90.00
_cell.angle_gamma   90.00
#
_symmetry.space_group_name_H-M   'P 1'
#
loop_
_entity.id
_entity.type
_entity.pdbx_description
1 polymer ?
#
loop_
_entity_poly.entity_id
_entity_poly.type
_entity_poly.pdbx_seq_one_letter_code
_entity_poly.pdbx_strand_id
1 'polypeptide(L)'
;EPDLRGGGQELGRRGGTPALPAIAGMAAALGGGYEAARIAGYRDEIEAFCVRLGAVALGAGANRLVNTSCLALPGVRAQTQLIALDMAGVAVSAGSACSSGKVAQSHVLEAMGAGALAGQAIRVSLPWNAPPEVVPGFCGAYEAMAMRALHGRAGCA
;
A
#
# COMPACT_ATOMS: atom_id res chain seq x y z
N GLU A 1 -20.65 24.24 15.27
CA GLU A 1 -19.64 25.31 15.32
C GLU A 1 -18.47 24.94 14.41
N PRO A 2 -17.67 25.89 13.87
CA PRO A 2 -16.56 25.55 12.99
C PRO A 2 -15.42 24.85 13.75
N ASP A 3 -14.88 23.78 13.18
CA ASP A 3 -13.77 23.00 13.77
C ASP A 3 -12.51 23.86 13.99
N LEU A 4 -12.31 24.85 13.13
CA LEU A 4 -11.30 25.90 13.29
C LEU A 4 -11.99 27.26 13.33
N ARG A 5 -11.99 27.90 14.51
CA ARG A 5 -12.51 29.25 14.69
C ARG A 5 -11.53 30.30 14.14
N GLY A 6 -12.02 31.42 13.60
CA GLY A 6 -11.16 32.46 13.03
C GLY A 6 -11.92 33.52 12.23
N GLY A 7 -11.21 34.22 11.33
CA GLY A 7 -11.66 35.41 10.60
C GLY A 7 -12.70 35.20 9.49
N GLY A 8 -13.56 34.18 9.58
CA GLY A 8 -14.70 34.00 8.67
C GLY A 8 -14.37 33.40 7.29
N GLN A 9 -13.17 32.87 7.06
CA GLN A 9 -12.84 32.15 5.82
C GLN A 9 -13.75 30.93 5.58
N GLU A 10 -13.80 30.42 4.35
CA GLU A 10 -14.68 29.29 3.94
C GLU A 10 -16.14 29.48 4.36
N LEU A 11 -16.70 30.70 4.17
CA LEU A 11 -18.07 31.07 4.59
C LEU A 11 -18.31 30.87 6.10
N GLY A 12 -17.28 31.08 6.92
CA GLY A 12 -17.32 30.84 8.36
C GLY A 12 -17.24 29.37 8.78
N ARG A 13 -17.05 28.44 7.83
CA ARG A 13 -16.95 26.99 8.13
C ARG A 13 -15.56 26.58 8.63
N ARG A 14 -14.51 27.31 8.22
CA ARG A 14 -13.12 27.01 8.60
C ARG A 14 -12.29 28.29 8.63
N GLY A 15 -11.77 28.66 9.79
CA GLY A 15 -10.89 29.81 9.98
C GLY A 15 -9.47 29.61 9.46
N GLY A 16 -8.78 30.73 9.20
CA GLY A 16 -7.37 30.80 8.82
C GLY A 16 -7.16 31.16 7.35
N THR A 17 -6.05 31.84 7.06
CA THR A 17 -5.69 32.27 5.69
C THR A 17 -5.67 31.08 4.72
N PRO A 18 -6.31 31.17 3.54
CA PRO A 18 -6.32 30.07 2.57
C PRO A 18 -4.91 29.73 2.08
N ALA A 19 -4.60 28.44 1.98
CA ALA A 19 -3.33 27.95 1.45
C ALA A 19 -3.37 27.98 -0.09
N LEU A 20 -3.37 29.18 -0.68
CA LEU A 20 -3.60 29.39 -2.11
C LEU A 20 -2.74 28.49 -3.04
N PRO A 21 -1.43 28.27 -2.78
CA PRO A 21 -0.64 27.35 -3.60
C PRO A 21 -1.13 25.90 -3.54
N ALA A 22 -1.54 25.41 -2.37
CA ALA A 22 -2.06 24.05 -2.21
C ALA A 22 -3.44 23.89 -2.86
N ILE A 23 -4.28 24.93 -2.79
CA ILE A 23 -5.59 24.96 -3.45
C ILE A 23 -5.41 24.90 -4.98
N ALA A 24 -4.53 25.73 -5.54
CA ALA A 24 -4.23 25.73 -6.97
C ALA A 24 -3.63 24.39 -7.43
N GLY A 25 -2.69 23.83 -6.64
CA GLY A 25 -2.09 22.53 -6.93
C GLY A 25 -3.10 21.37 -6.90
N MET A 26 -4.02 21.37 -5.93
CA MET A 26 -5.11 20.38 -5.87
C MET A 26 -6.02 20.48 -7.09
N ALA A 27 -6.40 21.69 -7.51
CA ALA A 27 -7.22 21.90 -8.70
C ALA A 27 -6.53 21.35 -9.96
N ALA A 28 -5.22 21.58 -10.11
CA ALA A 28 -4.44 21.03 -11.22
C ALA A 28 -4.36 19.50 -11.16
N ALA A 29 -4.15 18.91 -9.98
CA ALA A 29 -4.08 17.46 -9.80
C ALA A 29 -5.41 16.75 -10.11
N LEU A 30 -6.54 17.35 -9.73
CA LEU A 30 -7.88 16.83 -10.03
C LEU A 30 -8.23 16.88 -11.52
N GLY A 31 -7.64 17.82 -12.26
CA GLY A 31 -7.78 17.91 -13.72
C GLY A 31 -6.95 16.87 -14.50
N GLY A 32 -6.06 16.13 -13.83
CA GLY A 32 -5.26 15.07 -14.45
C GLY A 32 -6.08 13.83 -14.79
N GLY A 33 -5.82 13.22 -15.94
CA GLY A 33 -6.42 11.95 -16.32
C GLY A 33 -5.90 10.79 -15.47
N TYR A 34 -6.78 9.83 -15.15
CA TYR A 34 -6.44 8.60 -14.44
C TYR A 34 -6.78 7.37 -15.27
N GLU A 35 -5.74 6.69 -15.78
CA GLU A 35 -5.85 5.46 -16.56
C GLU A 35 -6.15 4.26 -15.65
N ALA A 36 -7.35 4.24 -15.07
CA ALA A 36 -7.77 3.26 -14.07
C ALA A 36 -7.61 1.80 -14.54
N ALA A 37 -7.93 1.52 -15.82
CA ALA A 37 -7.84 0.18 -16.40
C ALA A 37 -6.39 -0.30 -16.51
N ARG A 38 -5.45 0.57 -16.88
CA ARG A 38 -4.03 0.25 -16.97
C ARG A 38 -3.47 -0.07 -15.58
N ILE A 39 -3.79 0.77 -14.60
CA ILE A 39 -3.36 0.56 -13.21
C ILE A 39 -3.99 -0.69 -12.59
N ALA A 40 -5.26 -0.99 -12.90
CA ALA A 40 -5.92 -2.25 -12.53
C ALA A 40 -5.15 -3.45 -13.08
N GLY A 41 -4.79 -3.42 -14.38
CA GLY A 41 -4.02 -4.49 -15.02
C GLY A 41 -2.67 -4.74 -14.33
N TYR A 42 -1.92 -3.68 -14.01
CA TYR A 42 -0.66 -3.80 -13.27
C TYR A 42 -0.87 -4.37 -11.86
N ARG A 43 -1.92 -3.94 -11.15
CA ARG A 43 -2.26 -4.48 -9.83
C ARG A 43 -2.55 -5.97 -9.93
N ASP A 44 -3.37 -6.38 -10.89
CA ASP A 44 -3.78 -7.77 -11.09
C ASP A 44 -2.58 -8.66 -11.45
N GLU A 45 -1.66 -8.17 -12.30
CA GLU A 45 -0.45 -8.90 -12.68
C GLU A 45 0.50 -9.11 -11.49
N ILE A 46 0.77 -8.05 -10.72
CA ILE A 46 1.56 -8.12 -9.49
C ILE A 46 0.94 -9.09 -8.49
N GLU A 47 -0.36 -8.97 -8.26
CA GLU A 47 -1.09 -9.81 -7.31
C GLU A 47 -1.03 -11.29 -7.72
N ALA A 48 -1.32 -11.60 -8.98
CA ALA A 48 -1.26 -12.95 -9.51
C ALA A 48 0.16 -13.55 -9.41
N PHE A 49 1.19 -12.76 -9.67
CA PHE A 49 2.58 -13.19 -9.53
C PHE A 49 2.92 -13.54 -8.07
N CYS A 50 2.60 -12.65 -7.14
CA CYS A 50 2.89 -12.86 -5.72
C CYS A 50 2.14 -14.07 -5.15
N VAL A 51 0.88 -14.27 -5.57
CA VAL A 51 0.09 -15.44 -5.16
C VAL A 51 0.71 -16.75 -5.63
N ARG A 52 1.29 -16.80 -6.84
CA ARG A 52 2.05 -17.99 -7.30
C ARG A 52 3.28 -18.30 -6.44
N LEU A 53 3.84 -17.29 -5.78
CA LEU A 53 4.97 -17.43 -4.86
C LEU A 53 4.53 -17.70 -3.40
N GLY A 54 3.24 -17.96 -3.17
CA GLY A 54 2.69 -18.32 -1.86
C GLY A 54 2.11 -17.16 -1.07
N ALA A 55 2.01 -15.96 -1.65
CA ALA A 55 1.30 -14.85 -1.01
C ALA A 55 -0.22 -15.10 -0.99
N VAL A 56 -0.89 -14.48 -0.02
CA VAL A 56 -2.35 -14.40 0.09
C VAL A 56 -2.77 -12.96 -0.18
N ALA A 57 -3.62 -12.77 -1.20
CA ALA A 57 -4.21 -11.46 -1.51
C ALA A 57 -5.46 -11.23 -0.65
N LEU A 58 -5.34 -10.36 0.36
CA LEU A 58 -6.41 -10.04 1.28
C LEU A 58 -7.40 -9.08 0.61
N GLY A 59 -8.68 -9.47 0.59
CA GLY A 59 -9.76 -8.70 -0.06
C GLY A 59 -9.90 -8.92 -1.57
N ALA A 60 -9.29 -9.96 -2.14
CA ALA A 60 -9.29 -10.21 -3.59
C ALA A 60 -10.69 -10.26 -4.25
N GLY A 61 -11.68 -10.80 -3.54
CA GLY A 61 -13.06 -10.94 -4.02
C GLY A 61 -13.98 -9.74 -3.71
N ALA A 62 -13.48 -8.68 -3.08
CA ALA A 62 -14.29 -7.50 -2.75
C ALA A 62 -14.22 -6.44 -3.86
N ASN A 63 -15.23 -5.56 -3.91
CA ASN A 63 -15.12 -4.32 -4.66
C ASN A 63 -14.05 -3.43 -3.98
N ARG A 64 -12.97 -3.13 -4.70
CA ARG A 64 -11.75 -2.52 -4.14
C ARG A 64 -11.11 -1.56 -5.12
N LEU A 65 -10.26 -0.68 -4.61
CA LEU A 65 -9.49 0.26 -5.42
C LEU A 65 -8.65 -0.47 -6.47
N VAL A 66 -8.59 0.10 -7.67
CA VAL A 66 -7.88 -0.49 -8.81
C VAL A 66 -6.36 -0.53 -8.63
N ASN A 67 -5.79 0.32 -7.77
CA ASN A 67 -4.35 0.48 -7.64
C ASN A 67 -3.72 -0.21 -6.44
N THR A 68 -4.53 -0.83 -5.57
CA THR A 68 -4.06 -1.30 -4.26
C THR A 68 -4.23 -2.81 -4.16
N SER A 69 -3.17 -3.48 -3.71
CA SER A 69 -3.20 -4.87 -3.25
C SER A 69 -2.67 -4.97 -1.81
N CYS A 70 -3.28 -5.83 -1.01
CA CYS A 70 -2.82 -6.17 0.33
C CYS A 70 -2.35 -7.63 0.30
N LEU A 71 -1.04 -7.83 0.32
CA LEU A 71 -0.39 -9.11 0.11
C LEU A 71 0.22 -9.59 1.42
N ALA A 72 -0.18 -10.76 1.90
CA ALA A 72 0.43 -11.40 3.07
C ALA A 72 1.23 -12.62 2.65
N LEU A 73 2.51 -12.69 3.02
CA LEU A 73 3.33 -13.89 2.79
C LEU A 73 3.36 -14.75 4.06
N PRO A 74 2.70 -15.92 4.08
CA PRO A 74 2.59 -16.74 5.27
C PRO A 74 3.93 -17.04 5.93
N GLY A 75 4.03 -16.65 7.21
CA GLY A 75 5.19 -16.87 8.05
C GLY A 75 6.33 -15.85 7.90
N VAL A 76 6.18 -14.83 7.04
CA VAL A 76 7.17 -13.78 6.88
C VAL A 76 6.62 -12.48 7.47
N ARG A 77 7.27 -11.95 8.51
CA ARG A 77 6.83 -10.70 9.16
C ARG A 77 6.86 -9.55 8.16
N ALA A 78 5.85 -8.66 8.23
CA ALA A 78 5.76 -7.53 7.32
C ALA A 78 7.00 -6.61 7.37
N GLN A 79 7.58 -6.40 8.57
CA GLN A 79 8.81 -5.63 8.74
C GLN A 79 10.00 -6.22 7.95
N THR A 80 10.13 -7.55 7.94
CA THR A 80 11.18 -8.24 7.17
C THR A 80 11.01 -8.00 5.67
N GLN A 81 9.76 -8.05 5.19
CA GLN A 81 9.44 -7.78 3.78
C GLN A 81 9.73 -6.32 3.42
N LEU A 82 9.32 -5.37 4.28
CA LEU A 82 9.57 -3.94 4.08
C LEU A 82 11.06 -3.64 3.93
N ILE A 83 11.89 -4.11 4.86
CA ILE A 83 13.34 -3.87 4.83
C ILE A 83 13.97 -4.49 3.58
N ALA A 84 13.57 -5.72 3.22
CA ALA A 84 14.11 -6.40 2.05
C ALA A 84 13.73 -5.72 0.72
N LEU A 85 12.50 -5.21 0.61
CA LEU A 85 12.04 -4.48 -0.57
C LEU A 85 12.67 -3.08 -0.64
N ASP A 86 12.82 -2.39 0.49
CA ASP A 86 13.51 -1.09 0.58
C ASP A 86 14.97 -1.20 0.12
N MET A 87 15.70 -2.22 0.58
CA MET A 87 17.06 -2.52 0.10
C MET A 87 17.11 -2.85 -1.41
N ALA A 88 16.00 -3.29 -1.99
CA ALA A 88 15.86 -3.52 -3.43
C ALA A 88 15.36 -2.29 -4.20
N GLY A 89 15.23 -1.13 -3.54
CA GLY A 89 14.75 0.12 -4.14
C GLY A 89 13.23 0.19 -4.33
N VAL A 90 12.46 -0.69 -3.67
CA VAL A 90 11.01 -0.78 -3.80
C VAL A 90 10.33 -0.30 -2.52
N ALA A 91 9.63 0.83 -2.62
CA ALA A 91 8.85 1.38 -1.52
C ALA A 91 7.46 0.73 -1.43
N VAL A 92 7.17 0.07 -0.30
CA VAL A 92 5.84 -0.43 0.07
C VAL A 92 5.51 -0.03 1.51
N SER A 93 4.28 -0.28 1.94
CA SER A 93 3.84 0.01 3.31
C SER A 93 3.41 -1.27 4.03
N ALA A 94 3.32 -1.24 5.36
CA ALA A 94 2.71 -2.32 6.15
C ALA A 94 1.79 -1.72 7.23
N GLY A 95 0.84 -2.53 7.70
CA GLY A 95 -0.11 -2.12 8.74
C GLY A 95 -1.24 -1.22 8.22
N SER A 96 -2.06 -0.72 9.15
CA SER A 96 -3.08 0.28 8.88
C SER A 96 -2.43 1.67 8.81
N ALA A 97 -2.15 2.16 7.60
CA ALA A 97 -1.80 3.52 7.14
C ALA A 97 -1.02 4.54 8.03
N CYS A 98 -1.13 4.53 9.36
CA CYS A 98 -0.52 5.45 10.34
C CYS A 98 -0.22 4.79 11.71
N SER A 99 0.32 3.56 11.77
CA SER A 99 0.73 3.00 13.07
C SER A 99 1.98 3.74 13.60
N SER A 100 1.82 4.54 14.64
CA SER A 100 2.80 5.43 15.26
C SER A 100 3.99 4.68 15.90
N GLY A 101 4.91 4.18 15.08
CA GLY A 101 6.23 3.71 15.51
C GLY A 101 6.34 2.26 15.97
N LYS A 102 5.24 1.50 16.01
CA LYS A 102 5.28 0.03 16.13
C LYS A 102 4.78 -0.55 14.83
N VAL A 103 5.62 -1.28 14.10
CA VAL A 103 5.19 -2.17 13.00
C VAL A 103 4.46 -3.36 13.61
N ALA A 104 3.32 -3.06 14.24
CA ALA A 104 2.41 -4.01 14.84
C ALA A 104 1.32 -4.36 13.82
N GLN A 105 0.67 -5.50 14.10
CA GLN A 105 -0.41 -6.07 13.31
C GLN A 105 -1.47 -5.02 12.92
N SER A 106 -2.01 -5.14 11.71
CA SER A 106 -3.06 -4.23 11.24
C SER A 106 -4.38 -4.50 11.95
N HIS A 107 -4.88 -3.53 12.74
CA HIS A 107 -6.19 -3.64 13.39
C HIS A 107 -7.35 -3.85 12.40
N VAL A 108 -7.21 -3.35 11.16
CA VAL A 108 -8.18 -3.59 10.08
C VAL A 108 -8.16 -5.06 9.65
N LEU A 109 -6.97 -5.63 9.47
CA LEU A 109 -6.84 -7.05 9.09
C LEU A 109 -7.24 -7.99 10.24
N GLU A 110 -7.02 -7.58 11.49
CA GLU A 110 -7.56 -8.26 12.66
C GLU A 110 -9.08 -8.26 12.67
N ALA A 111 -9.70 -7.10 12.44
CA ALA A 111 -11.17 -6.97 12.33
C ALA A 111 -11.74 -7.78 11.16
N MET A 112 -10.97 -7.96 10.08
CA MET A 112 -11.31 -8.85 8.96
C MET A 112 -11.10 -10.35 9.27
N GLY A 113 -10.57 -10.70 10.45
CA GLY A 113 -10.32 -12.09 10.83
C GLY A 113 -9.09 -12.72 10.17
N ALA A 114 -8.11 -11.92 9.71
CA ALA A 114 -6.93 -12.42 9.00
C ALA A 114 -5.93 -13.18 9.89
N GLY A 115 -6.14 -13.19 11.22
CA GLY A 115 -5.30 -13.90 12.18
C GLY A 115 -3.82 -13.55 12.05
N ALA A 116 -2.95 -14.56 11.92
CA ALA A 116 -1.50 -14.36 11.82
C ALA A 116 -1.09 -13.53 10.59
N LEU A 117 -1.89 -13.54 9.50
CA LEU A 117 -1.60 -12.78 8.29
C LEU A 117 -1.62 -11.26 8.53
N ALA A 118 -2.34 -10.79 9.56
CA ALA A 118 -2.40 -9.37 9.91
C ALA A 118 -1.02 -8.75 10.24
N GLY A 119 -0.07 -9.57 10.71
CA GLY A 119 1.33 -9.17 10.97
C GLY A 119 2.31 -9.49 9.83
N GLN A 120 1.82 -10.03 8.73
CA GLN A 120 2.59 -10.54 7.59
C GLN A 120 2.21 -9.86 6.28
N ALA A 121 1.28 -8.90 6.34
CA ALA A 121 0.78 -8.20 5.18
C ALA A 121 1.57 -6.92 4.88
N ILE A 122 1.90 -6.75 3.60
CA ILE A 122 2.34 -5.49 3.00
C ILE A 122 1.23 -4.94 2.11
N ARG A 123 1.20 -3.61 1.97
CA ARG A 123 0.32 -2.88 1.05
C ARG A 123 1.16 -2.38 -0.12
N VAL A 124 0.80 -2.83 -1.31
CA VAL A 124 1.34 -2.35 -2.58
C VAL A 124 0.31 -1.40 -3.18
N SER A 125 0.70 -0.15 -3.42
CA SER A 125 -0.17 0.88 -3.97
C SER A 125 0.51 1.56 -5.14
N LEU A 126 -0.06 1.41 -6.34
CA LEU A 126 0.48 1.95 -7.58
C LEU A 126 0.08 3.42 -7.75
N PRO A 127 1.00 4.32 -8.13
CA PRO A 127 0.67 5.69 -8.45
C PRO A 127 -0.01 5.78 -9.83
N TRP A 128 -0.71 6.88 -10.08
CA TRP A 128 -1.41 7.14 -11.35
C TRP A 128 -0.46 7.19 -12.56
N ASN A 129 0.77 7.63 -12.35
CA ASN A 129 1.84 7.74 -13.34
C ASN A 129 2.80 6.54 -13.32
N ALA A 130 2.38 5.39 -12.78
CA ALA A 130 3.24 4.21 -12.72
C ALA A 130 3.76 3.85 -14.13
N PRO A 131 5.09 3.76 -14.32
CA PRO A 131 5.66 3.40 -15.61
C PRO A 131 5.57 1.87 -15.81
N PRO A 132 5.62 1.36 -17.05
CA PRO A 132 5.42 -0.08 -17.32
C PRO A 132 6.46 -0.98 -16.63
N GLU A 133 7.65 -0.47 -16.33
CA GLU A 133 8.73 -1.18 -15.65
C GLU A 133 8.42 -1.48 -14.18
N VAL A 134 7.39 -0.84 -13.60
CA VAL A 134 7.02 -1.04 -12.19
C VAL A 134 6.67 -2.49 -11.89
N VAL A 135 5.99 -3.17 -12.82
CA VAL A 135 5.53 -4.55 -12.64
C VAL A 135 6.71 -5.52 -12.62
N PRO A 136 7.55 -5.62 -13.67
CA PRO A 136 8.69 -6.52 -13.64
C PRO A 136 9.69 -6.15 -12.53
N GLY A 137 9.90 -4.86 -12.25
CA GLY A 137 10.77 -4.41 -11.17
C GLY A 137 10.29 -4.87 -9.79
N PHE A 138 8.99 -4.70 -9.50
CA PHE A 138 8.40 -5.18 -8.25
C PHE A 138 8.44 -6.71 -8.16
N CYS A 139 8.01 -7.42 -9.21
CA CYS A 139 7.95 -8.88 -9.22
C CYS A 139 9.34 -9.51 -8.99
N GLY A 140 10.39 -9.00 -9.64
CA GLY A 140 11.75 -9.49 -9.43
C GLY A 140 12.26 -9.25 -8.00
N ALA A 141 11.99 -8.07 -7.43
CA ALA A 141 12.35 -7.78 -6.04
C ALA A 141 11.59 -8.67 -5.04
N TYR A 142 10.29 -8.89 -5.28
CA TYR A 142 9.45 -9.73 -4.45
C TYR A 142 9.87 -11.20 -4.50
N GLU A 143 10.18 -11.73 -5.68
CA GLU A 143 10.67 -13.10 -5.83
C GLU A 143 11.98 -13.33 -5.08
N ALA A 144 12.97 -12.45 -5.26
CA ALA A 144 14.23 -12.53 -4.55
C ALA A 144 14.05 -12.46 -3.01
N MET A 145 13.11 -11.65 -2.54
CA MET A 145 12.74 -11.60 -1.12
C MET A 145 12.07 -12.90 -0.66
N ALA A 146 11.07 -13.40 -1.40
CA ALA A 146 10.29 -14.57 -1.03
C ALA A 146 11.17 -15.82 -0.97
N MET A 147 12.03 -16.03 -1.98
CA MET A 147 12.99 -17.13 -2.00
C MET A 147 13.91 -17.10 -0.79
N ARG A 148 14.51 -15.95 -0.44
CA ARG A 148 15.40 -15.84 0.72
C ARG A 148 14.67 -16.13 2.05
N ALA A 149 13.48 -15.58 2.21
CA ALA A 149 12.68 -15.76 3.42
C ALA A 149 12.20 -17.21 3.61
N LEU A 150 11.91 -17.92 2.52
CA LEU A 150 11.48 -19.31 2.55
C LEU A 150 12.66 -20.29 2.73
N HIS A 151 13.82 -20.06 2.08
CA HIS A 151 15.01 -20.89 2.27
C HIS A 151 15.61 -20.79 3.68
N GLY A 152 15.61 -19.58 4.28
CA GLY A 152 16.07 -19.39 5.67
C GLY A 152 15.25 -20.18 6.70
N ARG A 153 14.05 -20.65 6.35
CA ARG A 153 13.21 -21.50 7.21
C ARG A 153 13.51 -22.99 7.08
N ALA A 154 13.96 -23.45 5.91
CA ALA A 154 14.28 -24.86 5.68
C ALA A 154 15.52 -25.33 6.46
N GLY A 155 16.40 -24.41 6.86
CA GLY A 155 17.63 -24.73 7.63
C GLY A 155 17.51 -24.64 9.15
N CYS A 156 16.33 -24.31 9.70
CA CYS A 156 16.09 -24.21 11.15
C CYS A 156 15.07 -25.23 11.69
N ALA A 157 14.71 -26.23 10.88
CA ALA A 157 13.85 -27.35 11.27
C ALA A 157 14.69 -28.60 11.60
#